data_AF-A0A354H2S7-F1
#
_entry.id   AF-A0A354H2S7-F1
#
_cell.length_a   1.000
_cell.length_b   1.000
_cell.length_c   1.000
_cell.angle_alpha   90.00
_cell.angle_beta   90.00
_cell.angle_gamma   90.00
#
_symmetry.space_group_name_H-M   'P 1'
#
loop_
_entity.id
_entity.type
_entity.pdbx_description
1 polymer ?
#
loop_
_entity_poly.entity_id
_entity_poly.type
_entity_poly.pdbx_seq_one_letter_code
_entity_poly.pdbx_strand_id
1 'polypeptide(L)' 'LHAHGGIDVIVIARGGGSLEDIAPFNDEALAREIFRSSIPIVSAVGHETDFTI' A
#
# COMPACT_ATOMS: atom_id res chain seq x y z
N LEU A 1 8.00 -9.56 -21.34
CA LEU A 1 6.99 -8.72 -20.67
C LEU A 1 6.97 -8.91 -19.16
N HIS A 2 7.18 -10.09 -18.56
CA HIS A 2 7.12 -10.19 -17.09
C HIS A 2 8.50 -10.43 -16.45
N ALA A 3 9.13 -9.35 -15.99
CA ALA A 3 10.43 -9.38 -15.31
C ALA A 3 10.37 -9.98 -13.88
N HIS A 4 9.15 -10.15 -13.33
CA HIS A 4 8.91 -10.55 -11.94
C HIS A 4 8.01 -11.79 -11.83
N GLY A 5 8.38 -12.89 -12.50
CA GLY A 5 7.69 -14.18 -12.30
C GLY A 5 6.21 -14.19 -12.68
N GLY A 6 5.76 -13.27 -13.54
CA GLY A 6 4.35 -13.13 -13.93
C GLY A 6 3.51 -12.21 -13.05
N ILE A 7 4.12 -11.44 -12.14
CA ILE A 7 3.42 -10.45 -11.33
C ILE A 7 3.39 -9.11 -12.06
N ASP A 8 2.18 -8.61 -12.31
CA ASP A 8 1.94 -7.34 -13.01
C ASP A 8 1.65 -6.18 -12.05
N VAL A 9 1.13 -6.47 -10.86
CA VAL A 9 0.76 -5.45 -9.86
C VAL A 9 0.77 -6.04 -8.46
N ILE A 10 1.09 -5.22 -7.46
CA ILE A 10 0.95 -5.52 -6.04
C ILE A 10 -0.18 -4.65 -5.47
N VAL A 11 -1.06 -5.24 -4.67
CA VAL A 11 -2.10 -4.51 -3.95
C VAL A 11 -1.84 -4.62 -2.45
N ILE A 12 -1.70 -3.48 -1.77
CA ILE A 12 -1.63 -3.41 -0.32
C ILE A 12 -3.01 -3.00 0.18
N ALA A 13 -3.69 -3.90 0.89
CA ALA A 13 -5.07 -3.66 1.31
C ALA A 13 -5.24 -3.89 2.82
N ARG A 14 -5.95 -2.96 3.46
CA ARG A 14 -6.48 -3.08 4.82
C ARG A 14 -7.75 -2.22 4.88
N GLY A 15 -8.90 -2.84 5.17
CA GLY A 15 -10.16 -2.13 5.42
C GLY A 15 -10.65 -2.31 6.87
N GLY A 16 -11.29 -1.28 7.43
CA GLY A 16 -12.01 -1.30 8.72
C GLY A 16 -11.15 -1.55 9.98
N GLY A 17 -11.49 -0.95 11.12
CA GLY A 17 -10.78 -1.09 12.42
C GLY A 17 -10.42 0.27 13.02
N SER A 18 -9.48 0.39 13.95
CA SER A 18 -9.07 1.69 14.54
C SER A 18 -7.94 2.36 13.74
N LEU A 19 -7.61 3.61 14.04
CA LEU A 19 -6.42 4.27 13.48
C LEU A 19 -5.13 3.48 13.76
N GLU A 20 -5.06 2.78 14.90
CA GLU A 20 -3.88 1.98 15.29
C GLU A 20 -3.64 0.80 14.34
N ASP A 21 -4.71 0.24 13.79
CA ASP A 21 -4.64 -0.83 12.80
C ASP A 21 -4.19 -0.34 11.41
N ILE A 22 -4.27 0.97 11.13
CA ILE A 22 -3.71 1.58 9.91
C ILE A 22 -2.33 2.19 10.14
N ALA A 23 -1.99 2.55 11.37
CA ALA A 23 -0.72 3.17 11.71
C ALA A 23 0.52 2.46 11.12
N PRO A 24 0.60 1.11 11.03
CA PRO A 24 1.74 0.43 10.40
C PRO A 24 1.95 0.74 8.92
N PHE A 25 0.92 1.25 8.22
CA PHE A 25 0.99 1.63 6.80
C PHE A 25 1.31 3.11 6.59
N ASN A 26 1.33 3.92 7.66
CA ASN A 26 1.72 5.33 7.62
C ASN A 26 3.19 5.49 8.03
N ASP A 27 4.08 4.86 7.26
CA ASP A 27 5.52 4.85 7.51
C ASP A 27 6.30 5.36 6.29
N GLU A 28 7.25 6.25 6.52
CA GLU A 28 8.04 6.85 5.43
C GLU A 28 8.96 5.82 4.75
N ALA A 29 9.50 4.85 5.50
CA ALA A 29 10.32 3.81 4.90
C ALA A 29 9.48 2.92 3.98
N LEU A 30 8.24 2.59 4.39
CA LEU A 30 7.29 1.90 3.51
C LEU A 30 7.02 2.71 2.22
N ALA A 31 6.75 4.02 2.33
CA ALA A 31 6.52 4.87 1.16
C ALA A 31 7.73 4.91 0.21
N ARG A 32 8.95 4.96 0.76
CA ARG A 32 10.19 4.95 -0.03
C ARG A 32 10.44 3.60 -0.71
N GLU A 33 10.11 2.49 -0.05
CA GLU A 33 10.21 1.15 -0.65
C GLU A 33 9.15 0.96 -1.75
N ILE A 34 7.92 1.46 -1.55
CA ILE A 34 6.90 1.48 -2.58
C ILE A 34 7.38 2.25 -3.82
N PHE A 35 7.97 3.43 -3.61
CA PHE A 35 8.51 4.25 -4.69
C PHE A 35 9.64 3.56 -5.48
N ARG A 36 10.44 2.71 -4.83
CA ARG A 36 11.55 1.97 -5.45
C ARG A 36 11.09 0.72 -6.20
N SER A 37 9.86 0.27 -6.01
CA SER A 37 9.35 -0.93 -6.65
C SER A 37 9.32 -0.79 -8.16
N SER A 38 9.87 -1.79 -8.85
CA SER A 38 9.74 -1.94 -10.31
C SER A 38 8.40 -2.55 -10.73
N ILE A 39 7.64 -3.11 -9.78
CA ILE A 39 6.27 -3.59 -9.98
C ILE A 39 5.31 -2.48 -9.51
N PRO A 40 4.30 -2.08 -10.30
CA PRO A 40 3.28 -1.13 -9.86
C PRO A 40 2.61 -1.57 -8.55
N ILE A 41 2.42 -0.62 -7.63
CA ILE A 41 1.79 -0.86 -6.33
C ILE A 41 0.54 0.02 -6.21
N VAL A 42 -0.58 -0.56 -5.79
CA VAL A 42 -1.83 0.13 -5.48
C VAL A 42 -2.13 -0.01 -3.99
N SER A 43 -2.40 1.12 -3.32
CA SER A 43 -2.88 1.14 -1.93
C SER A 43 -4.39 1.13 -1.89
N ALA A 44 -4.95 0.19 -1.12
CA ALA A 44 -6.34 0.08 -0.71
C ALA A 44 -6.42 0.06 0.83
N VAL A 45 -5.61 0.90 1.48
CA VAL A 45 -5.57 1.09 2.93
C VAL A 45 -6.38 2.35 3.28
N GLY A 46 -7.40 2.22 4.11
CA GLY A 46 -8.22 3.34 4.58
C GLY A 46 -9.33 2.92 5.54
N HIS A 47 -9.93 3.89 6.22
CA HIS A 47 -11.16 3.71 7.01
C HIS A 47 -12.38 4.26 6.27
N GLU A 48 -13.57 3.83 6.68
CA GLU A 48 -14.84 4.35 6.14
C GLU A 48 -15.04 5.87 6.35
N THR A 49 -14.20 6.54 7.14
CA THR A 49 -14.32 7.98 7.46
C THR A 49 -13.02 8.78 7.34
N ASP A 50 -12.03 8.33 6.57
CA ASP A 50 -10.78 9.08 6.41
C ASP A 50 -10.62 9.67 5.01
N PHE A 51 -10.44 10.99 4.95
CA PHE A 51 -9.80 11.68 3.82
C PHE A 51 -8.29 11.56 4.01
N THR A 52 -7.61 10.95 3.04
CA THR A 52 -6.15 10.95 2.93
C THR A 52 -5.71 11.90 1.80
N ILE A 53 -4.56 12.54 2.03
CA ILE A 53 -3.95 13.70 1.32
C ILE A 53 -4.14 13.70 -0.20
#